data_AF-A0A1V2TEP8-F1
#
_entry.id   AF-A0A1V2TEP8-F1
#
_cell.length_a   1.000
_cell.length_b   1.000
_cell.length_c   1.000
_cell.angle_alpha   90.00
_cell.angle_beta   90.00
_cell.angle_gamma   90.00
#
_symmetry.space_group_name_H-M   'P 1'
#
loop_
_entity.id
_entity.type
_entity.pdbx_description
1 polymer ?
#
loop_
_entity_poly.entity_id
_entity_poly.type
_entity_poly.pdbx_seq_one_letter_code
_entity_poly.pdbx_strand_id
1 'polypeptide(L)'
;MNNDPNEGYPQTAEAAEAFLNSLTFDDDAPVPELPGPQAPVTVLRTVRIPFEMDQRIRQEADARGVSMSDLIRDWLAIELAALDDDDAPISRADARRALTAALASLHPLHQRPA
;
A
#
# COMPACT_ATOMS: atom_id res chain seq x y z
N MET A 1 8.80 -18.14 12.40
CA MET A 1 10.21 -17.71 12.45
C MET A 1 10.22 -16.29 12.99
N ASN A 2 10.78 -16.07 14.18
CA ASN A 2 10.97 -14.73 14.75
C ASN A 2 12.28 -14.18 14.18
N ASN A 3 12.21 -13.33 13.16
CA ASN A 3 13.37 -12.52 12.77
C ASN A 3 13.45 -11.36 13.77
N ASP A 4 14.38 -11.42 14.70
CA ASP A 4 14.70 -10.28 15.55
C ASP A 4 15.25 -9.18 14.63
N PRO A 5 14.60 -7.99 14.54
CA PRO A 5 15.07 -6.90 13.68
C PRO A 5 16.48 -6.40 14.04
N ASN A 6 17.02 -6.83 15.18
CA ASN A 6 18.34 -6.47 15.67
C ASN A 6 19.42 -7.53 15.39
N GLU A 7 19.07 -8.63 14.73
CA GLU A 7 20.03 -9.67 14.36
C GLU A 7 21.09 -9.09 13.40
N GLY A 8 22.33 -8.95 13.89
CA GLY A 8 23.45 -8.35 13.15
C GLY A 8 23.85 -6.94 13.58
N TYR A 9 23.10 -6.28 14.47
CA TYR A 9 23.47 -4.97 15.02
C TYR A 9 24.13 -5.09 16.40
N PRO A 10 25.20 -4.30 16.67
CA PRO A 10 25.88 -4.35 17.95
C PRO A 10 24.97 -3.89 19.10
N GLN A 11 24.87 -4.73 20.14
CA GLN A 11 24.00 -4.48 21.32
C GLN A 11 24.78 -3.99 22.55
N THR A 12 26.11 -3.89 22.47
CA THR A 12 26.97 -3.39 23.55
C THR A 12 27.88 -2.28 23.03
N ALA A 13 28.37 -1.44 23.95
CA ALA A 13 29.29 -0.35 23.59
C ALA A 13 30.57 -0.88 22.93
N GLU A 14 31.14 -1.98 23.46
CA GLU A 14 32.33 -2.62 22.91
C GLU A 14 32.07 -3.20 21.50
N ALA A 15 30.92 -3.85 21.29
CA ALA A 15 30.55 -4.37 19.97
C ALA A 15 30.29 -3.23 18.96
N ALA A 16 29.74 -2.10 19.43
CA ALA A 16 29.52 -0.93 18.59
C ALA A 16 30.84 -0.30 18.16
N GLU A 17 31.80 -0.20 19.08
CA GLU A 17 33.16 0.28 18.78
C GLU A 17 33.86 -0.63 17.75
N ALA A 18 33.81 -1.94 17.95
CA ALA A 18 34.38 -2.91 17.01
C ALA A 18 33.71 -2.83 15.61
N PHE A 19 32.39 -2.66 15.56
CA PHE A 19 31.64 -2.51 14.31
C PHE A 19 32.00 -1.21 13.58
N LEU A 20 32.05 -0.08 14.29
CA LEU A 20 32.41 1.21 13.68
C LEU A 20 33.86 1.21 13.15
N ASN A 21 34.77 0.54 13.86
CA ASN A 21 36.16 0.40 13.43
C ASN A 21 36.34 -0.51 12.20
N SER A 22 35.34 -1.34 11.85
CA SER A 22 35.38 -2.18 10.64
C SER A 22 34.81 -1.50 9.40
N LEU A 23 34.17 -0.34 9.55
CA LEU A 23 33.58 0.39 8.43
C LEU A 23 34.68 1.00 7.54
N THR A 24 34.51 0.85 6.23
CA THR A 24 35.35 1.48 5.21
C THR A 24 34.47 2.19 4.20
N PHE A 25 34.98 3.27 3.62
CA PHE A 25 34.29 4.00 2.55
C PHE A 25 34.78 3.46 1.21
N ASP A 26 33.83 3.12 0.35
CA ASP A 26 34.07 2.81 -1.06
C ASP A 26 33.68 4.04 -1.88
N ASP A 27 34.69 4.82 -2.30
CA ASP A 27 34.50 6.04 -3.09
C ASP A 27 34.08 5.73 -4.55
N ASP A 28 34.26 4.48 -5.00
CA ASP A 28 33.86 4.01 -6.32
C ASP A 28 32.45 3.38 -6.32
N ALA A 29 31.78 3.37 -5.16
CA ALA A 29 30.43 2.83 -5.03
C ALA A 29 29.44 3.62 -5.91
N PRO A 30 28.52 2.94 -6.62
CA PRO A 30 27.52 3.60 -7.43
C PRO A 30 26.62 4.47 -6.55
N VAL A 31 26.46 5.73 -6.94
CA VAL A 31 25.53 6.65 -6.27
C VAL A 31 24.11 6.09 -6.42
N PRO A 32 23.36 5.88 -5.32
CA PRO A 32 21.99 5.41 -5.42
C PRO A 32 21.14 6.45 -6.15
N GLU A 33 20.27 5.97 -7.05
CA GLU A 33 19.30 6.84 -7.71
C GLU A 33 18.34 7.43 -6.68
N LEU A 34 18.34 8.77 -6.59
CA LEU A 34 17.38 9.47 -5.76
C LEU A 34 16.00 9.44 -6.42
N PRO A 35 14.91 9.38 -5.63
CA PRO A 35 13.56 9.50 -6.17
C PRO A 35 13.43 10.81 -6.97
N GLY A 36 12.95 10.71 -8.21
CA GLY A 36 12.76 11.85 -9.09
C GLY A 36 11.63 12.79 -8.64
N PRO A 37 11.45 13.96 -9.29
CA PRO A 37 10.45 14.96 -8.90
C PRO A 37 8.99 14.47 -8.89
N GLN A 38 8.71 13.38 -9.61
CA GLN A 38 7.39 12.75 -9.70
C GLN A 38 7.22 11.60 -8.72
N ALA A 39 8.18 11.36 -7.84
CA ALA A 39 8.05 10.35 -6.81
C ALA A 39 6.86 10.72 -5.89
N PRO A 40 6.01 9.75 -5.53
CA PRO A 40 4.84 10.01 -4.70
C PRO A 40 5.29 10.51 -3.33
N VAL A 41 4.76 11.67 -2.93
CA VAL A 41 4.99 12.25 -1.61
C VAL A 41 3.78 11.98 -0.72
N THR A 42 4.02 11.33 0.42
CA THR A 42 3.00 11.14 1.45
C THR A 42 3.26 12.11 2.61
N VAL A 43 2.19 12.53 3.28
CA VAL A 43 2.27 13.41 4.45
C VAL A 43 1.62 12.74 5.66
N LEU A 44 2.26 12.84 6.82
CA LEU A 44 1.68 12.37 8.07
C LEU A 44 0.54 13.31 8.50
N ARG A 45 -0.62 12.73 8.81
CA ARG A 45 -1.77 13.45 9.36
C ARG A 45 -2.31 12.72 10.57
N THR A 46 -2.42 13.42 11.70
CA THR A 46 -3.05 12.89 12.91
C THR A 46 -4.54 13.19 12.87
N VAL A 47 -5.37 12.14 12.91
CA VAL A 47 -6.83 12.24 12.98
C VAL A 47 -7.34 11.49 14.20
N ARG A 48 -8.40 12.00 14.83
CA ARG A 48 -9.11 11.27 15.88
C ARG A 48 -10.26 10.51 15.24
N ILE A 49 -10.28 9.20 15.45
CA ILE A 49 -11.35 8.31 14.98
C ILE A 49 -11.95 7.56 16.17
N PRO A 50 -13.26 7.25 16.16
CA PRO A 50 -13.86 6.40 17.17
C PRO A 50 -13.15 5.03 17.23
N PHE A 51 -13.00 4.50 18.45
CA PHE A 51 -12.30 3.22 18.69
C PHE A 51 -12.88 2.05 17.89
N GLU A 52 -14.20 1.93 17.85
CA GLU A 52 -14.87 0.87 17.09
C GLU A 52 -14.59 0.98 15.58
N MET A 53 -14.45 2.21 15.08
CA MET A 53 -14.09 2.44 13.68
C MET A 53 -12.66 2.00 13.40
N ASP A 54 -11.70 2.36 14.27
CA ASP A 54 -10.31 1.90 14.19
C ASP A 54 -10.22 0.36 14.16
N GLN A 55 -10.94 -0.32 15.07
CA GLN A 55 -10.95 -1.78 15.10
C GLN A 55 -11.50 -2.40 13.82
N ARG A 56 -12.59 -1.84 13.28
CA ARG A 56 -13.19 -2.33 12.03
C ARG A 56 -12.25 -2.15 10.84
N ILE A 57 -11.57 -1.01 10.75
CA ILE A 57 -10.57 -0.77 9.70
C ILE A 57 -9.43 -1.79 9.81
N ARG A 58 -8.94 -2.05 11.04
CA ARG A 58 -7.87 -3.04 11.28
C ARG A 58 -8.28 -4.43 10.81
N GLN A 59 -9.45 -4.90 11.23
CA GLN A 59 -9.97 -6.22 10.84
C GLN A 59 -10.13 -6.36 9.33
N GLU A 60 -10.60 -5.30 8.66
CA GLU A 60 -10.76 -5.31 7.22
C GLU A 60 -9.41 -5.31 6.48
N ALA A 61 -8.42 -4.57 6.99
CA ALA A 61 -7.07 -4.57 6.45
C ALA A 61 -6.42 -5.96 6.59
N ASP A 62 -6.57 -6.59 7.75
CA ASP A 62 -6.09 -7.94 8.03
C ASP A 62 -6.77 -8.97 7.10
N ALA A 63 -8.08 -8.88 6.91
CA ALA A 63 -8.83 -9.76 6.02
C ALA A 63 -8.39 -9.64 4.55
N ARG A 64 -7.91 -8.46 4.15
CA ARG A 64 -7.40 -8.18 2.79
C ARG A 64 -5.89 -8.42 2.64
N GLY A 65 -5.17 -8.64 3.74
CA GLY A 65 -3.71 -8.78 3.74
C GLY A 65 -2.95 -7.51 3.35
N VAL A 66 -3.52 -6.33 3.64
CA VAL A 66 -2.91 -5.01 3.37
C VAL A 66 -2.68 -4.23 4.66
N SER A 67 -1.87 -3.18 4.64
CA SER A 67 -1.74 -2.32 5.82
C SER A 67 -3.00 -1.46 6.02
N MET A 68 -3.29 -1.07 7.28
CA MET A 68 -4.37 -0.12 7.56
C MET A 68 -4.20 1.19 6.78
N SER A 69 -2.97 1.68 6.64
CA SER A 69 -2.68 2.91 5.91
C SER A 69 -2.95 2.79 4.41
N ASP A 70 -2.71 1.62 3.81
CA ASP A 70 -3.06 1.36 2.40
C ASP A 70 -4.57 1.35 2.25
N LEU A 71 -5.28 0.62 3.11
CA LEU A 71 -6.73 0.54 3.06
C LEU A 71 -7.40 1.91 3.22
N ILE A 72 -6.95 2.71 4.18
CA ILE A 72 -7.46 4.07 4.39
C ILE A 72 -7.20 4.94 3.17
N ARG A 73 -6.00 4.89 2.58
CA ARG A 73 -5.67 5.67 1.37
C ARG A 73 -6.52 5.26 0.18
N ASP A 74 -6.75 3.96 -0.02
CA ASP A 74 -7.60 3.45 -1.10
C ASP A 74 -9.05 3.93 -0.94
N TRP A 75 -9.62 3.83 0.27
CA TRP A 75 -10.97 4.33 0.53
C TRP A 75 -11.08 5.83 0.31
N LEU A 76 -10.10 6.61 0.77
CA LEU A 76 -10.07 8.05 0.53
C LEU A 76 -9.95 8.39 -0.97
N ALA A 77 -9.14 7.65 -1.72
CA ALA A 77 -8.97 7.87 -3.15
C ALA A 77 -10.26 7.58 -3.93
N ILE A 78 -10.99 6.50 -3.58
CA ILE A 78 -12.28 6.15 -4.17
C ILE A 78 -13.30 7.26 -3.92
N GLU A 79 -13.42 7.71 -2.67
CA GLU A 79 -14.40 8.75 -2.32
C GLU A 79 -14.03 10.11 -2.92
N LEU A 80 -12.73 10.46 -3.01
CA LEU A 80 -12.29 11.69 -3.67
C LEU A 80 -12.59 11.65 -5.18
N ALA A 81 -12.30 10.54 -5.86
CA ALA A 81 -12.61 10.38 -7.28
C ALA A 81 -14.12 10.51 -7.55
N ALA A 82 -14.96 9.98 -6.65
CA ALA A 82 -16.41 10.11 -6.74
C ALA A 82 -16.94 11.54 -6.53
N LEU A 83 -16.13 12.45 -5.99
CA LEU A 83 -16.49 13.87 -5.84
C LEU A 83 -16.07 14.71 -7.06
N ASP A 84 -15.05 14.28 -7.80
CA ASP A 84 -14.51 14.99 -8.96
C ASP A 84 -15.33 14.74 -10.24
N ASP A 85 -15.95 13.56 -10.35
CA ASP A 85 -16.90 13.27 -11.42
C ASP A 85 -18.31 13.75 -11.03
N ASP A 86 -19.01 14.46 -11.93
CA ASP A 86 -20.45 14.80 -11.84
C ASP A 86 -21.35 13.53 -11.86
N ASP A 87 -20.79 12.35 -11.59
CA ASP A 87 -21.44 11.05 -11.67
C ASP A 87 -22.28 10.81 -10.41
N ALA A 88 -23.59 10.72 -10.63
CA ALA A 88 -24.52 10.32 -9.59
C ALA A 88 -24.12 8.93 -9.05
N PRO A 89 -24.11 8.71 -7.72
CA PRO A 89 -23.77 7.42 -7.15
C PRO A 89 -24.70 6.33 -7.70
N ILE A 90 -24.13 5.31 -8.34
CA ILE A 90 -24.90 4.18 -8.88
C ILE A 90 -25.16 3.13 -7.79
N SER A 91 -26.32 2.48 -7.85
CA SER A 91 -26.66 1.38 -6.95
C SER A 91 -25.73 0.18 -7.15
N ARG A 92 -25.31 -0.46 -6.05
CA ARG A 92 -24.51 -1.70 -6.07
C ARG A 92 -25.18 -2.82 -6.90
N ALA A 93 -26.52 -2.86 -6.92
CA ALA A 93 -27.25 -3.84 -7.72
C ALA A 93 -27.08 -3.60 -9.22
N ASP A 94 -27.09 -2.33 -9.63
CA ASP A 94 -26.95 -1.92 -11.02
C ASP A 94 -25.49 -2.04 -11.48
N ALA A 95 -24.53 -1.67 -10.64
CA ALA A 95 -23.12 -1.94 -10.87
C ALA A 95 -22.85 -3.43 -11.10
N ARG A 96 -23.43 -4.31 -10.27
CA ARG A 96 -23.30 -5.77 -10.44
C ARG A 96 -23.93 -6.25 -11.75
N ARG A 97 -25.13 -5.76 -12.10
CA ARG A 97 -25.78 -6.11 -13.37
C ARG A 97 -24.92 -5.69 -14.57
N ALA A 98 -24.39 -4.47 -14.55
CA ALA A 98 -23.54 -3.93 -15.60
C ALA A 98 -22.25 -4.77 -15.74
N LEU A 99 -21.60 -5.13 -14.62
CA LEU A 99 -20.40 -5.97 -14.63
C LEU A 99 -20.68 -7.36 -15.20
N THR A 100 -21.77 -8.01 -14.77
CA THR A 100 -22.15 -9.32 -15.31
C THR A 100 -22.44 -9.24 -16.81
N ALA A 101 -23.11 -8.18 -17.27
CA ALA A 101 -23.37 -7.96 -18.69
C ALA A 101 -22.07 -7.75 -19.50
N ALA A 102 -21.12 -6.96 -18.97
CA ALA A 102 -19.82 -6.74 -19.59
C ALA A 102 -18.95 -8.01 -19.64
N LEU A 103 -18.96 -8.83 -18.59
CA LEU A 103 -18.25 -10.11 -18.62
C LEU A 103 -18.86 -11.08 -19.64
N ALA A 104 -20.19 -11.11 -19.75
CA ALA A 104 -20.88 -11.94 -20.73
C ALA A 104 -20.61 -11.52 -22.18
N SER A 105 -20.42 -10.23 -22.45
CA SER A 105 -20.08 -9.72 -23.79
C SER A 105 -18.61 -9.94 -24.18
N LEU A 106 -17.71 -10.07 -23.20
CA LEU A 106 -16.29 -10.41 -23.41
C LEU A 106 -16.05 -11.92 -23.60
N HIS A 107 -16.93 -12.77 -23.08
CA HIS A 107 -16.83 -14.22 -23.20
C HIS A 107 -16.87 -14.77 -24.65
N PRO A 108 -17.72 -14.27 -25.58
CA PRO A 108 -17.75 -14.76 -26.96
C PRO A 108 -16.52 -14.37 -27.80
N LEU A 109 -15.70 -13.40 -27.37
CA LEU A 109 -14.48 -13.00 -28.10
C LEU A 109 -13.29 -13.96 -27.89
N HIS A 110 -13.33 -14.81 -26.86
CA HIS A 110 -12.26 -15.79 -26.55
C HIS A 110 -12.55 -17.20 -27.09
N GLN A 111 -13.73 -17.46 -27.65
CA GLN A 111 -14.07 -18.75 -28.28
C GLN A 111 -13.97 -18.65 -29.80
N ARG A 112 -12.75 -18.47 -30.32
CA ARG A 112 -12.49 -18.60 -31.76
C ARG A 112 -11.77 -19.95 -31.96
N PRO A 113 -12.45 -21.01 -32.45
CA PRO A 113 -11.79 -22.27 -32.73
C PRO A 113 -10.90 -22.12 -33.98
N ALA A 114 -9.77 -22.81 -33.96
CA ALA A 114 -8.88 -23.03 -35.10
C ALA A 114 -9.50 -23.99 -36.11
#